data_AF-A0A9X7W472-F1
#
_entry.id   AF-A0A9X7W472-F1
#
_cell.length_a   1.000
_cell.length_b   1.000
_cell.length_c   1.000
_cell.angle_alpha   90.00
_cell.angle_beta   90.00
_cell.angle_gamma   90.00
#
_symmetry.space_group_name_H-M   'P 1'
#
loop_
_entity.id
_entity.type
_entity.pdbx_description
1 polymer ?
#
loop_
_entity_poly.entity_id
_entity_poly.type
_entity_poly.pdbx_seq_one_letter_code
_entity_poly.pdbx_strand_id
1 'polypeptide(L)'
;MSRIVNRPIKMCQLSEDGAPKSFTDRDITHVVVAVIDHWRESGNWIAGESHHTIYRVITNTKALLDLEEHRGNWAIYRVHD
;
A
#
# COMPACT_ATOMS: atom_id res chain seq x y z
N MET A 1 -7.05 14.81 7.99
CA MET A 1 -8.12 14.45 7.01
C MET A 1 -7.60 13.33 6.12
N SER A 2 -8.40 12.52 5.41
CA SER A 2 -7.84 11.51 4.49
C SER A 2 -8.31 11.72 3.06
N ARG A 3 -7.42 11.50 2.08
CA ARG A 3 -7.72 11.62 0.65
C ARG A 3 -7.41 10.31 -0.07
N ILE A 4 -8.31 9.88 -0.94
CA ILE A 4 -8.09 8.76 -1.86
C ILE A 4 -7.29 9.30 -3.05
N VAL A 5 -6.22 8.59 -3.43
CA VAL A 5 -5.28 9.05 -4.48
C VAL A 5 -5.13 8.02 -5.59
N ASN A 6 -5.24 6.71 -5.30
CA ASN A 6 -5.04 5.60 -6.26
C ASN A 6 -3.80 5.80 -7.13
N ARG A 7 -2.67 6.13 -6.50
CA ARG A 7 -1.44 6.49 -7.19
C ARG A 7 -0.55 5.24 -7.35
N PRO A 8 -0.22 4.82 -8.58
CA PRO A 8 0.67 3.67 -8.77
C PRO A 8 2.07 3.99 -8.24
N ILE A 9 2.66 3.02 -7.53
CA ILE A 9 4.00 3.11 -6.95
C ILE A 9 4.84 1.91 -7.37
N LYS A 10 6.16 2.08 -7.37
CA LYS A 10 7.09 0.97 -7.59
C LYS A 10 7.58 0.46 -6.26
N MET A 11 7.33 -0.81 -5.97
CA MET A 11 7.94 -1.47 -4.81
C MET A 11 9.43 -1.67 -5.05
N CYS A 12 10.23 -1.22 -4.08
CA CYS A 12 11.69 -1.41 -4.11
C CYS A 12 12.07 -2.63 -3.27
N GLN A 13 11.44 -2.79 -2.10
CA GLN A 13 11.75 -3.89 -1.20
C GLN A 13 10.49 -4.35 -0.45
N LEU A 14 10.33 -5.67 -0.41
CA LEU A 14 9.34 -6.36 0.41
C LEU A 14 10.06 -7.12 1.53
N SER A 15 9.36 -7.37 2.63
CA SER A 15 9.80 -8.28 3.68
C SER A 15 9.59 -9.74 3.23
N GLU A 16 10.20 -10.68 3.94
CA GLU A 16 10.03 -12.12 3.69
C GLU A 16 8.57 -12.57 3.85
N ASP A 17 7.80 -11.87 4.68
CA ASP A 17 6.35 -12.05 4.89
C ASP A 17 5.48 -11.40 3.79
N GLY A 18 6.10 -10.72 2.81
CA GLY A 18 5.40 -9.99 1.75
C GLY A 18 4.97 -8.57 2.14
N ALA A 19 5.21 -8.14 3.38
CA ALA A 19 4.92 -6.79 3.84
C ALA A 19 5.82 -5.73 3.15
N PRO A 20 5.29 -4.52 2.86
CA PRO A 20 6.06 -3.48 2.19
C PRO A 20 7.17 -2.90 3.10
N LYS A 21 8.41 -2.85 2.60
CA LYS A 21 9.56 -2.23 3.30
C LYS A 21 9.94 -0.87 2.71
N SER A 22 9.95 -0.74 1.39
CA SER A 22 10.23 0.53 0.72
C SER A 22 9.62 0.59 -0.67
N PHE A 23 9.21 1.80 -1.06
CA PHE A 23 8.61 2.05 -2.36
C PHE A 23 9.01 3.43 -2.89
N THR A 24 8.92 3.60 -4.21
CA THR A 24 9.17 4.88 -4.86
C THR A 24 7.86 5.44 -5.42
N ASP A 25 7.55 6.67 -5.03
CA ASP A 25 6.46 7.47 -5.56
C ASP A 25 7.03 8.65 -6.37
N ARG A 26 6.83 8.67 -7.69
CA ARG A 26 7.20 9.80 -8.57
C ARG A 26 8.58 10.43 -8.27
N ASP A 27 9.62 9.59 -8.17
CA ASP A 27 11.02 9.89 -7.82
C ASP A 27 11.36 10.04 -6.33
N ILE A 28 10.39 9.99 -5.42
CA ILE A 28 10.65 10.01 -3.98
C ILE A 28 10.60 8.58 -3.43
N THR A 29 11.72 8.11 -2.88
CA THR A 29 11.76 6.84 -2.15
C THR A 29 11.29 7.03 -0.72
N HIS A 30 10.23 6.31 -0.36
CA HIS A 30 9.70 6.23 0.99
C HIS A 30 10.11 4.89 1.63
N VAL A 31 10.54 4.97 2.89
CA VAL A 31 10.84 3.78 3.68
C VAL A 31 9.71 3.55 4.66
N VAL A 32 9.15 2.36 4.68
CA VAL A 32 8.13 1.94 5.65
C VAL A 32 8.83 1.66 6.97
N VAL A 33 8.48 2.44 7.99
CA VAL A 33 9.01 2.30 9.36
C VAL A 33 8.18 1.30 10.15
N ALA A 34 6.86 1.30 9.93
CA ALA A 34 5.96 0.38 10.61
C ALA A 34 4.74 0.08 9.73
N VAL A 35 4.31 -1.17 9.75
CA VAL A 35 2.99 -1.57 9.26
C VAL A 35 2.05 -1.56 10.46
N ILE A 36 1.04 -0.71 10.41
CA ILE A 36 0.08 -0.52 11.51
C ILE A 36 -0.99 -1.59 11.45
N ASP A 37 -1.48 -1.88 10.24
CA ASP A 37 -2.53 -2.85 10.01
C ASP A 37 -2.46 -3.35 8.57
N HIS A 38 -3.02 -4.52 8.31
CA HIS A 38 -3.25 -4.98 6.95
C HIS A 38 -4.52 -5.82 6.89
N TRP A 39 -5.29 -5.67 5.82
CA TRP A 39 -6.50 -6.44 5.60
C TRP A 39 -6.65 -6.77 4.14
N ARG A 40 -7.20 -7.95 3.85
CA ARG A 40 -7.62 -8.30 2.50
C ARG A 40 -9.00 -7.72 2.27
N GLU A 41 -9.10 -6.80 1.32
CA GLU A 41 -10.41 -6.46 0.79
C GLU A 41 -10.82 -7.54 -0.20
N SER A 42 -11.93 -8.14 0.13
CA SER A 42 -12.63 -9.08 -0.70
C SER A 42 -13.37 -8.31 -1.78
N GLY A 43 -12.75 -8.16 -2.95
CA GLY A 43 -13.46 -7.78 -4.18
C GLY A 43 -14.66 -8.69 -4.41
N ASN A 44 -15.67 -8.24 -5.14
CA ASN A 44 -16.98 -8.87 -5.22
C ASN A 44 -16.88 -10.38 -5.58
N TRP A 45 -17.04 -11.28 -4.58
CA TRP A 45 -16.81 -12.73 -4.72
C TRP A 45 -17.71 -13.37 -5.79
N ILE A 46 -18.79 -12.69 -6.14
CA ILE A 46 -19.80 -13.13 -7.11
C ILE A 46 -19.31 -12.94 -8.56
N ALA A 47 -18.34 -12.05 -8.79
CA ALA A 47 -17.88 -11.67 -10.13
C ALA A 47 -16.49 -12.22 -10.51
N GLY A 48 -15.83 -13.00 -9.64
CA GLY A 48 -14.46 -13.50 -9.89
C GLY A 48 -13.37 -12.42 -9.80
N GLU A 49 -13.68 -11.28 -9.15
CA GLU A 49 -12.69 -10.25 -8.90
C GLU A 49 -11.61 -10.74 -7.93
N SER A 50 -10.37 -10.38 -8.23
CA SER A 50 -9.19 -10.83 -7.47
C SER A 50 -9.08 -10.07 -6.16
N HIS A 51 -8.62 -10.77 -5.12
CA HIS A 51 -8.38 -10.15 -3.82
C HIS A 51 -7.32 -9.04 -3.97
N HIS A 52 -7.59 -7.87 -3.40
CA HIS A 52 -6.58 -6.84 -3.18
C HIS A 52 -6.29 -6.73 -1.68
N THR A 53 -5.02 -6.59 -1.34
CA THR A 53 -4.58 -6.47 0.05
C THR A 53 -4.23 -5.03 0.33
N ILE A 54 -4.82 -4.46 1.37
CA ILE A 54 -4.46 -3.12 1.85
C ILE A 54 -3.51 -3.25 3.03
N TYR A 55 -2.40 -2.51 2.97
CA TYR A 55 -1.41 -2.36 4.03
C TYR A 55 -1.41 -0.91 4.49
N ARG A 56 -1.79 -0.67 5.74
CA ARG A 56 -1.63 0.63 6.39
C ARG A 56 -0.23 0.75 6.96
N VAL A 57 0.52 1.74 6.48
CA VAL A 57 1.94 1.91 6.81
C VAL A 57 2.25 3.34 7.25
N ILE A 58 3.21 3.45 8.16
CA ILE A 58 3.87 4.71 8.48
C ILE A 58 5.23 4.73 7.81
N THR A 59 5.51 5.81 7.10
CA THR A 59 6.78 6.04 6.43
C THR A 59 7.77 6.81 7.31
N ASN A 60 9.04 6.86 6.89
CA ASN A 60 10.11 7.63 7.54
C ASN A 60 9.81 9.13 7.63
N THR A 61 8.95 9.66 6.75
CA THR A 61 8.47 11.04 6.78
C THR A 61 7.29 11.24 7.73
N LYS A 62 6.96 10.22 8.55
CA LYS A 62 5.78 10.17 9.43
C LYS A 62 4.43 10.25 8.69
N ALA A 63 4.43 10.07 7.36
CA ALA A 63 3.20 10.01 6.59
C ALA A 63 2.54 8.64 6.78
N LEU A 64 1.25 8.65 7.09
CA LEU A 64 0.40 7.47 7.21
C LEU A 64 -0.31 7.23 5.87
N LEU A 65 -0.10 6.05 5.28
CA LEU A 65 -0.54 5.73 3.93
C LEU A 65 -1.19 4.34 3.93
N ASP A 66 -2.25 4.18 3.14
CA ASP A 66 -2.80 2.87 2.81
C ASP A 66 -2.28 2.48 1.43
N LEU A 67 -1.46 1.42 1.40
CA LEU A 67 -0.92 0.83 0.18
C LEU A 67 -1.80 -0.34 -0.24
N GLU A 68 -2.23 -0.35 -1.48
CA GLU A 68 -2.96 -1.45 -2.09
C GLU A 68 -2.01 -2.30 -2.92
N GLU A 69 -2.06 -3.62 -2.69
CA GLU A 69 -1.46 -4.64 -3.53
C GLU A 69 -2.57 -5.37 -4.29
N HIS A 70 -2.48 -5.34 -5.62
CA HIS A 70 -3.40 -6.06 -6.49
C HIS A 70 -2.64 -6.75 -7.63
N ARG A 71 -2.60 -8.09 -7.57
CA ARG A 71 -1.92 -8.96 -8.56
C ARG A 71 -0.46 -8.57 -8.83
N GLY A 72 0.27 -8.20 -7.78
CA GLY A 72 1.66 -7.76 -7.83
C GLY A 72 1.86 -6.28 -8.18
N ASN A 73 0.77 -5.55 -8.48
CA ASN A 73 0.83 -4.11 -8.69
C ASN A 73 0.56 -3.40 -7.37
N TRP A 74 1.33 -2.34 -7.11
CA TRP A 74 1.21 -1.56 -5.89
C TRP A 74 0.76 -0.14 -6.20
N ALA A 75 -0.14 0.38 -5.37
CA ALA A 75 -0.61 1.76 -5.43
C ALA A 75 -0.78 2.33 -4.02
N ILE A 76 -0.57 3.63 -3.82
CA ILE A 76 -1.11 4.30 -2.63
C ILE A 76 -2.59 4.57 -2.89
N TYR A 77 -3.43 3.82 -2.19
CA TYR A 77 -4.87 3.94 -2.23
C TYR A 77 -5.32 5.21 -1.50
N ARG A 78 -4.81 5.41 -0.28
CA ARG A 78 -5.21 6.52 0.59
C ARG A 78 -4.02 7.16 1.29
N VAL A 79 -4.07 8.48 1.43
CA VAL A 79 -3.14 9.27 2.22
C VAL A 79 -3.90 9.87 3.39
N HIS A 80 -3.35 9.71 4.60
CA HIS A 80 -3.87 10.31 5.81
C HIS A 80 -3.00 11.53 6.14
N ASP A 81 -3.64 12.70 6.23
CA ASP A 81 -3.08 14.02 6.58
C ASP A 81 -3.31 14.34 8.06
#